data_AF-A0A9E4CIX4-F1
#
_entry.id   AF-A0A9E4CIX4-F1
#
_cell.length_a   1.000
_cell.length_b   1.000
_cell.length_c   1.000
_cell.angle_alpha   90.00
_cell.angle_beta   90.00
_cell.angle_gamma   90.00
#
_symmetry.space_group_name_H-M   'P 1'
#
loop_
_entity.id
_entity.type
_entity.pdbx_description
1 polymer ?
#
loop_
_entity_poly.entity_id
_entity_poly.type
_entity_poly.pdbx_seq_one_letter_code
_entity_poly.pdbx_strand_id
1 'polypeptide(L)'
;PVSLAVTDPRIGQAMCRYLETALPAPGKHKIYFDYGTETLDACYEPFQQQVDAVLRRRGYTPGSDWLTRKFEGAAHNEKAWRERADIPLTFLLK
;
A
#
# COMPACT_ATOMS: atom_id res chain seq x y z
N PRO A 1 4.54 11.05 -9.37
CA PRO A 1 4.85 10.64 -7.98
C PRO A 1 6.15 11.33 -7.53
N VAL A 2 6.32 11.69 -6.26
CA VAL A 2 7.61 12.20 -5.77
C VAL A 2 8.65 11.14 -6.12
N SER A 3 9.47 11.46 -7.11
CA SER A 3 10.59 10.65 -7.57
C SER A 3 11.52 10.49 -6.37
N LEU A 4 11.39 9.39 -5.62
CA LEU A 4 12.20 9.05 -4.46
C LEU A 4 13.62 8.63 -4.91
N ALA A 5 14.32 9.49 -5.64
CA ALA A 5 15.78 9.43 -5.67
C ALA A 5 16.36 9.74 -4.26
N VAL A 6 15.52 10.27 -3.35
CA VAL A 6 15.83 10.51 -1.95
C VAL A 6 14.92 9.65 -1.08
N THR A 7 15.46 8.60 -0.48
CA THR A 7 14.79 7.80 0.54
C THR A 7 14.83 8.55 1.88
N ASP A 8 14.05 9.63 2.00
CA ASP A 8 13.90 10.34 3.26
C ASP A 8 12.81 9.67 4.12
N PRO A 9 13.16 9.02 5.23
CA PRO A 9 12.19 8.33 6.08
C PRO A 9 11.12 9.27 6.66
N ARG A 10 11.38 10.58 6.74
CA ARG A 10 10.42 11.58 7.23
C ARG A 10 9.18 11.65 6.35
N ILE A 11 9.31 11.41 5.04
CA ILE A 11 8.18 11.41 4.10
C ILE A 11 7.28 10.19 4.36
N GLY A 12 7.86 8.99 4.43
CA GLY A 12 7.11 7.76 4.74
C GLY A 12 6.40 7.86 6.10
N GLN A 13 7.08 8.40 7.11
CA GLN A 13 6.49 8.64 8.43
C GLN A 13 5.36 9.68 8.39
N ALA A 14 5.51 10.76 7.61
CA ALA A 14 4.46 11.76 7.46
C ALA A 14 3.21 11.16 6.82
N MET A 15 3.36 10.29 5.82
CA MET A 15 2.23 9.57 5.23
C MET A 15 1.56 8.60 6.20
N CYS A 16 2.34 7.87 7.01
CA CYS A 16 1.76 7.02 8.07
C CYS A 16 0.90 7.84 9.05
N ARG A 17 1.41 8.98 9.54
CA ARG A 17 0.67 9.89 10.44
C ARG A 17 -0.57 10.49 9.77
N TYR A 18 -0.49 10.84 8.49
CA TYR A 18 -1.63 11.34 7.75
C TYR A 18 -2.75 10.29 7.69
N LEU A 19 -2.42 9.05 7.34
CA LEU A 19 -3.40 7.96 7.26
C LEU A 19 -4.06 7.64 8.62
N GLU A 20 -3.36 7.83 9.74
CA GLU A 20 -3.97 7.66 11.08
C GLU A 20 -5.20 8.54 11.31
N THR A 21 -5.22 9.74 10.73
CA THR A 21 -6.28 10.73 10.96
C THR A 21 -7.22 10.91 9.77
N ALA A 22 -6.75 10.64 8.55
CA ALA A 22 -7.49 10.90 7.31
C ALA A 22 -8.24 9.69 6.76
N LEU A 23 -7.99 8.47 7.26
CA LEU A 23 -8.69 7.28 6.76
C LEU A 23 -10.20 7.37 7.02
N PRO A 24 -11.04 7.09 5.99
CA PRO A 24 -12.49 7.06 6.16
C PRO A 24 -12.89 5.91 7.10
N ALA A 25 -14.17 5.89 7.49
CA ALA A 25 -14.71 4.78 8.28
C ALA A 25 -14.62 3.45 7.48
N PRO A 26 -14.25 2.33 8.12
CA PRO A 26 -14.23 1.02 7.47
C PRO A 26 -15.64 0.60 6.99
N GLY A 27 -15.69 -0.37 6.07
CA GLY A 27 -16.93 -0.95 5.55
C GLY A 27 -17.61 -0.19 4.41
N LYS A 28 -17.23 1.06 4.13
CA LYS A 28 -17.73 1.83 2.97
C LYS A 28 -16.75 1.93 1.80
N HIS A 29 -15.46 1.83 2.09
CA HIS A 29 -14.40 1.95 1.10
C HIS A 29 -13.48 0.74 1.20
N LYS A 30 -13.04 0.25 0.04
CA LYS A 30 -11.98 -0.77 -0.06
C LYS A 30 -10.66 -0.09 -0.38
N ILE A 31 -9.58 -0.53 0.24
CA ILE A 31 -8.24 0.02 0.03
C ILE A 31 -7.29 -1.10 -0.42
N TYR A 32 -6.60 -0.90 -1.54
CA TYR A 32 -5.61 -1.84 -2.05
C TYR A 32 -4.22 -1.21 -2.02
N PHE A 33 -3.25 -1.92 -1.43
CA PHE A 33 -1.82 -1.58 -1.46
C PHE A 33 -1.03 -2.67 -2.18
N ASP A 34 -0.01 -2.22 -2.92
CA ASP A 34 0.83 -3.03 -3.77
C ASP A 34 2.24 -2.45 -3.77
N TYR A 35 3.24 -3.32 -3.58
CA TYR A 35 4.63 -2.93 -3.74
C TYR A 35 5.49 -4.12 -4.16
N GLY A 36 6.50 -3.84 -4.98
CA GLY A 36 7.57 -4.78 -5.29
C GLY A 36 8.73 -4.72 -4.29
N THR A 37 9.66 -5.66 -4.37
CA THR A 37 10.87 -5.65 -3.52
C THR A 37 12.13 -5.12 -4.20
N GLU A 38 12.03 -4.72 -5.47
CA GLU A 38 13.17 -4.19 -6.22
C GLU A 38 12.99 -2.71 -6.57
N THR A 39 14.12 -2.07 -6.90
CA THR A 39 14.19 -0.68 -7.38
C THR A 39 13.61 0.30 -6.36
N LEU A 40 12.65 1.15 -6.74
CA LEU A 40 12.11 2.21 -5.90
C LEU A 40 11.26 1.67 -4.73
N ASP A 41 10.56 0.55 -4.94
CA ASP A 41 9.63 -0.01 -3.95
C ASP A 41 10.34 -0.81 -2.84
N ALA A 42 11.63 -1.13 -3.01
CA ALA A 42 12.41 -1.95 -2.08
C ALA A 42 12.38 -1.43 -0.63
N CYS A 43 12.17 -0.13 -0.44
CA CYS A 43 12.11 0.50 0.88
C CYS A 43 10.70 0.59 1.47
N TYR A 44 9.66 0.08 0.82
CA TYR A 44 8.26 0.31 1.23
C TYR A 44 7.84 -0.56 2.41
N GLU A 45 8.38 -1.77 2.55
CA GLU A 45 7.90 -2.78 3.51
C GLU A 45 7.78 -2.25 4.96
N PRO A 46 8.77 -1.56 5.55
CA PRO A 46 8.64 -1.06 6.93
C PRO A 46 7.51 -0.04 7.11
N PHE A 47 7.23 0.77 6.09
CA PHE A 47 6.15 1.76 6.14
C PHE A 47 4.79 1.12 5.85
N GLN A 48 4.76 0.16 4.91
CA GLN A 48 3.54 -0.58 4.62
C GLN A 48 3.06 -1.37 5.84
N GLN A 49 3.98 -2.00 6.59
CA GLN A 49 3.62 -2.68 7.84
C GLN A 49 3.02 -1.72 8.90
N GLN A 50 3.51 -0.47 8.96
CA GLN A 50 2.93 0.56 9.83
C GLN A 50 1.51 0.95 9.37
N VAL A 51 1.32 1.16 8.07
CA VAL A 51 -0.01 1.45 7.48
C VAL A 51 -1.00 0.31 7.72
N ASP A 52 -0.56 -0.93 7.51
CA ASP A 52 -1.36 -2.14 7.79
C ASP A 52 -1.78 -2.21 9.27
N ALA A 53 -0.89 -1.82 10.19
CA ALA A 53 -1.21 -1.74 11.61
C ALA A 53 -2.21 -0.60 11.92
N VAL A 54 -2.11 0.54 11.25
CA VAL A 54 -3.09 1.65 11.36
C VAL A 54 -4.47 1.18 10.91
N LEU A 55 -4.57 0.55 9.73
CA LEU A 55 -5.84 0.04 9.19
C LEU A 55 -6.51 -0.93 10.16
N ARG A 56 -5.74 -1.89 10.70
CA ARG A 56 -6.24 -2.83 11.70
C ARG A 56 -6.75 -2.13 12.96
N ARG A 57 -6.00 -1.15 13.50
CA ARG A 57 -6.43 -0.36 14.68
C ARG A 57 -7.70 0.46 14.41
N ARG A 58 -7.90 0.91 13.16
CA ARG A 58 -9.07 1.68 12.72
C ARG A 58 -10.28 0.80 12.38
N GLY A 59 -10.19 -0.52 12.55
CA GLY A 59 -11.29 -1.46 12.36
C GLY A 59 -11.47 -1.96 10.92
N TYR A 60 -10.47 -1.79 10.05
CA TYR A 60 -10.51 -2.39 8.71
C TYR A 60 -10.24 -3.90 8.80
N THR A 61 -11.07 -4.67 8.08
CA THR A 61 -10.95 -6.13 8.00
C THR A 61 -10.07 -6.54 6.82
N PRO A 62 -8.94 -7.25 7.05
CA PRO A 62 -8.10 -7.76 5.97
C PRO A 62 -8.88 -8.70 5.03
N GLY A 63 -8.74 -8.51 3.72
CA GLY A 63 -9.42 -9.29 2.69
C GLY A 63 -10.86 -8.87 2.38
N SER A 64 -11.45 -7.98 3.19
CA SER A 64 -12.77 -7.39 2.94
C SER A 64 -12.68 -5.88 2.70
N ASP A 65 -12.18 -5.12 3.68
CA ASP A 65 -12.07 -3.67 3.60
C ASP A 65 -10.70 -3.22 3.06
N TRP A 66 -9.68 -4.06 3.21
CA TRP A 66 -8.34 -3.73 2.75
C TRP A 66 -7.54 -4.96 2.34
N LEU A 67 -6.66 -4.79 1.34
CA LEU A 67 -5.72 -5.78 0.89
C LEU A 67 -4.32 -5.16 0.67
N THR A 68 -3.28 -5.73 1.28
CA THR A 68 -1.87 -5.44 0.95
C THR A 68 -1.27 -6.64 0.22
N ARG A 69 -0.51 -6.38 -0.84
CA ARG A 69 0.24 -7.39 -1.59
C ARG A 69 1.70 -6.96 -1.79
N LYS A 70 2.59 -7.89 -1.43
CA LYS A 70 4.04 -7.81 -1.65
C LYS A 70 4.41 -8.70 -2.82
N PHE A 71 5.20 -8.20 -3.76
CA PHE A 71 5.65 -8.96 -4.93
C PHE A 71 7.17 -9.06 -4.95
N GLU A 72 7.68 -10.22 -4.57
CA GLU A 72 9.11 -10.51 -4.55
C GLU A 72 9.70 -10.42 -5.96
N GLY A 73 10.80 -9.67 -6.12
CA GLY A 73 11.48 -9.46 -7.40
C GLY A 73 10.80 -8.46 -8.35
N ALA A 74 9.65 -7.88 -7.96
CA ALA A 74 8.98 -6.90 -8.80
C ALA A 74 9.64 -5.51 -8.65
N ALA A 75 9.85 -4.84 -9.78
CA ALA A 75 10.35 -3.47 -9.86
C ALA A 75 9.22 -2.43 -9.95
N HIS A 76 9.57 -1.17 -9.75
CA HIS A 76 8.69 0.00 -9.88
C HIS A 76 8.52 0.39 -11.35
N ASN A 77 7.72 -0.36 -12.11
CA ASN A 77 7.41 -0.06 -13.49
C ASN A 77 6.07 -0.66 -13.96
N GLU A 78 5.55 -0.17 -15.08
CA GLU A 78 4.26 -0.58 -15.62
C GLU A 78 4.23 -2.04 -16.09
N LYS A 79 5.37 -2.60 -16.50
CA LYS A 79 5.45 -4.02 -16.89
C LYS A 79 5.11 -4.91 -15.70
N ALA A 80 5.74 -4.67 -14.56
CA ALA A 80 5.49 -5.42 -13.34
C ALA A 80 4.05 -5.22 -12.86
N TRP A 81 3.54 -3.98 -12.84
CA TRP A 81 2.16 -3.71 -12.41
C TRP A 81 1.12 -4.39 -13.30
N ARG A 82 1.35 -4.44 -14.61
CA ARG A 82 0.44 -5.11 -15.56
C ARG A 82 0.28 -6.61 -15.26
N GLU A 83 1.33 -7.29 -14.81
CA GLU A 83 1.31 -8.74 -14.53
C GLU A 83 0.33 -9.14 -13.41
N ARG A 84 -0.14 -8.16 -12.63
CA ARG A 84 -0.97 -8.35 -11.43
C ARG A 84 -2.18 -7.42 -11.36
N ALA A 85 -2.52 -6.76 -12.46
CA ALA A 85 -3.59 -5.77 -12.51
C ALA A 85 -4.98 -6.38 -12.23
N ASP A 86 -5.15 -7.68 -12.48
CA ASP A 86 -6.36 -8.44 -12.18
C ASP A 86 -6.67 -8.51 -10.67
N ILE A 87 -5.65 -8.51 -9.82
CA ILE A 87 -5.78 -8.59 -8.36
C ILE A 87 -6.57 -7.39 -7.78
N PRO A 88 -6.13 -6.12 -7.97
CA PRO A 88 -6.88 -4.97 -7.46
C PRO A 88 -8.26 -4.87 -8.10
N LEU A 89 -8.40 -5.15 -9.40
CA LEU A 89 -9.69 -5.07 -10.08
C LEU A 89 -10.70 -6.05 -9.47
N THR A 90 -10.27 -7.28 -9.20
CA THR A 90 -11.11 -8.31 -8.56
C THR A 90 -11.46 -7.93 -7.12
N PHE A 91 -10.52 -7.40 -6.35
CA PHE A 91 -10.77 -7.03 -4.95
C PHE A 91 -11.71 -5.82 -4.84
N LEU A 92 -11.44 -4.77 -5.62
CA LEU A 92 -12.14 -3.48 -5.51
C LEU A 92 -13.55 -3.53 -6.10
N LEU A 93 -13.76 -4.25 -7.21
CA LEU A 93 -15.01 -4.22 -7.98
C LEU A 93 -15.98 -5.38 -7.67
N LYS A 94 -15.64 -6.24 -6.72
CA LYS A 94 -16.54 -7.30 -6.23
C LYS A 94 -17.64 -6.78 -5.32
#